data_AF-A0A3Q9JQF4-F1
#
_entry.id   AF-A0A3Q9JQF4-F1
#
_cell.length_a   1.000
_cell.length_b   1.000
_cell.length_c   1.000
_cell.angle_alpha   90.00
_cell.angle_beta   90.00
_cell.angle_gamma   90.00
#
_symmetry.space_group_name_H-M   'P 1'
#
loop_
_entity.id
_entity.type
_entity.pdbx_description
1 polymer ?
#
loop_
_entity_poly.entity_id
_entity_poly.type
_entity_poly.pdbx_seq_one_letter_code
_entity_poly.pdbx_strand_id
1 'polypeptide(L)'
;GKIFATATEDMDALTFRSDVVLRHLTFSEARKMPVQEIHLKTVLQELNLSQKEFIDLCILMGCDYTDSIRGIGPKKSIELIRSHRNIEAILNNIDKDKYPPPENWNFTGARGLFEKPDITDPETIELKWGE
;
A
#
# COMPACT_ATOMS: atom_id res chain seq x y z
N GLY A 1 5.02 -19.29 3.27
CA GLY A 1 5.47 -18.98 1.89
C GLY A 1 6.89 -19.47 1.68
N LYS A 2 7.49 -19.19 0.52
CA LYS A 2 8.90 -19.56 0.21
C LYS A 2 9.94 -18.74 0.98
N ILE A 3 9.55 -17.57 1.48
CA ILE A 3 10.37 -16.66 2.29
C ILE A 3 9.61 -16.25 3.56
N PHE A 4 10.33 -15.67 4.53
CA PHE A 4 9.75 -15.12 5.76
C PHE A 4 9.09 -13.75 5.55
N ALA A 5 9.81 -12.80 4.94
CA ALA A 5 9.37 -11.41 4.79
C ALA A 5 10.02 -10.72 3.58
N THR A 6 9.40 -9.64 3.11
CA THR A 6 9.98 -8.76 2.09
C THR A 6 10.86 -7.71 2.75
N ALA A 7 12.14 -7.64 2.38
CA ALA A 7 13.06 -6.62 2.88
C ALA A 7 13.14 -5.44 1.91
N THR A 8 12.54 -4.30 2.27
CA THR A 8 12.49 -3.10 1.42
C THR A 8 12.22 -1.86 2.27
N GLU A 9 12.64 -0.69 1.80
CA GLU A 9 12.20 0.60 2.37
C GLU A 9 10.89 1.09 1.77
N ASP A 10 10.46 0.50 0.67
CA ASP A 10 9.21 0.82 0.00
C ASP A 10 8.02 0.22 0.74
N MET A 11 7.08 1.08 1.14
CA MET A 11 5.92 0.70 1.92
C MET A 11 4.80 0.12 1.06
N ASP A 12 4.86 0.32 -0.26
CA ASP A 12 3.86 -0.21 -1.19
C ASP A 12 3.86 -1.75 -1.23
N ALA A 13 4.91 -2.39 -0.72
CA ALA A 13 4.96 -3.83 -0.48
C ALA A 13 3.79 -4.34 0.37
N LEU A 14 3.33 -3.56 1.36
CA LEU A 14 2.11 -3.90 2.13
C LEU A 14 0.85 -3.80 1.27
N THR A 15 0.79 -2.82 0.37
CA THR A 15 -0.31 -2.61 -0.57
C THR A 15 -0.39 -3.78 -1.58
N PHE A 16 0.77 -4.30 -2.01
CA PHE A 16 0.92 -5.53 -2.79
C PHE A 16 0.72 -6.83 -2.00
N ARG A 17 0.25 -6.76 -0.74
CA ARG A 17 -0.07 -7.92 0.10
C ARG A 17 1.13 -8.70 0.64
N SER A 18 2.29 -8.06 0.80
CA SER A 18 3.38 -8.66 1.58
C SER A 18 2.91 -8.81 3.03
N ASP A 19 2.85 -10.06 3.53
CA ASP A 19 2.37 -10.36 4.88
C ASP A 19 3.24 -9.69 5.97
N VAL A 20 4.55 -9.67 5.73
CA VAL A 20 5.56 -9.07 6.61
C VAL A 20 6.53 -8.24 5.76
N VAL A 21 6.79 -7.00 6.18
CA VAL A 21 7.79 -6.12 5.57
C VAL A 21 8.84 -5.77 6.62
N LEU A 22 10.12 -5.97 6.25
CA LEU A 22 11.27 -5.60 7.06
C LEU A 22 11.93 -4.35 6.49
N ARG A 23 12.04 -3.31 7.32
CA ARG A 23 12.75 -2.08 7.02
C ARG A 23 14.04 -1.98 7.81
N HIS A 24 14.97 -1.19 7.30
CA HIS A 24 16.32 -0.96 7.79
C HIS A 24 17.24 -2.18 7.73
N LEU A 25 16.81 -3.29 7.11
CA LEU A 25 17.60 -4.51 7.03
C LEU A 25 18.89 -4.33 6.22
N THR A 26 18.85 -3.49 5.18
CA THR A 26 19.99 -3.21 4.29
C THR A 26 20.79 -1.99 4.72
N PHE A 27 20.43 -1.35 5.83
CA PHE A 27 21.18 -0.20 6.34
C PHE A 27 22.55 -0.65 6.85
N SER A 28 23.54 0.22 6.71
CA SER A 28 24.87 -0.01 7.29
C SER A 28 24.76 -0.20 8.80
N GLU A 29 25.43 -1.23 9.32
CA GLU A 29 25.53 -1.54 10.76
C GLU A 29 25.98 -0.31 11.58
N ALA A 30 26.81 0.56 11.00
CA ALA A 30 27.27 1.80 11.64
C ALA A 30 26.14 2.75 12.05
N ARG A 31 24.98 2.69 11.37
CA ARG A 31 23.80 3.50 11.72
C ARG A 31 23.10 3.01 12.99
N LYS A 32 23.37 1.77 13.44
CA LYS A 32 22.78 1.13 14.63
C LYS A 32 21.25 1.27 14.70
N MET A 33 20.60 1.28 13.53
CA MET A 33 19.14 1.35 13.45
C MET A 33 18.57 -0.06 13.60
N PRO A 34 17.62 -0.29 14.51
CA PRO A 34 16.98 -1.59 14.62
C PRO A 34 16.15 -1.88 13.37
N VAL A 35 16.12 -3.15 12.99
CA VAL A 35 15.22 -3.65 11.95
C VAL A 35 13.79 -3.42 12.42
N GLN A 36 12.99 -2.79 11.57
CA GLN A 36 11.57 -2.58 11.83
C GLN A 36 10.77 -3.64 11.07
N GLU A 37 9.91 -4.35 11.81
CA GLU A 37 9.03 -5.38 11.27
C GLU A 37 7.58 -4.89 11.28
N ILE A 38 6.90 -4.99 10.14
CA ILE A 38 5.53 -4.54 9.97
C ILE A 38 4.70 -5.72 9.46
N HIS A 39 3.66 -6.10 10.22
CA HIS A 39 2.71 -7.15 9.84
C HIS A 39 1.46 -6.55 9.22
N LEU A 40 1.17 -6.90 7.96
CA LEU A 40 0.00 -6.43 7.24
C LEU A 40 -1.31 -6.78 7.98
N LYS A 41 -1.39 -7.99 8.55
CA LYS A 41 -2.56 -8.44 9.31
C LYS A 41 -2.87 -7.51 10.49
N THR A 42 -1.86 -7.11 11.25
CA THR A 42 -2.03 -6.17 12.37
C THR A 42 -2.46 -4.79 11.86
N VAL A 43 -1.85 -4.29 10.78
CA VAL A 43 -2.24 -3.01 10.17
C VAL A 43 -3.72 -3.01 9.76
N LEU A 44 -4.17 -4.03 9.05
CA LEU A 44 -5.57 -4.17 8.62
C LEU A 44 -6.53 -4.27 9.81
N GLN A 45 -6.15 -5.02 10.85
CA GLN A 45 -6.95 -5.18 12.07
C GLN A 45 -7.09 -3.85 12.84
N GLU A 46 -5.99 -3.16 13.10
CA GLU A 46 -5.98 -1.89 13.83
C GLU A 46 -6.68 -0.77 13.07
N LEU A 47 -6.62 -0.78 11.74
CA LEU A 47 -7.34 0.18 10.90
C LEU A 47 -8.82 -0.21 10.69
N ASN A 48 -9.19 -1.47 10.98
CA ASN A 48 -10.48 -2.10 10.67
C ASN A 48 -10.84 -1.99 9.18
N LEU A 49 -9.90 -2.40 8.33
CA LEU A 49 -10.01 -2.37 6.88
C LEU A 49 -9.73 -3.76 6.30
N SER A 50 -10.45 -4.10 5.24
CA SER A 50 -10.08 -5.17 4.33
C SER A 50 -8.91 -4.74 3.43
N GLN A 51 -8.24 -5.71 2.80
CA GLN A 51 -7.16 -5.40 1.86
C GLN A 51 -7.59 -4.47 0.72
N LYS A 52 -8.83 -4.60 0.23
CA LYS A 52 -9.35 -3.75 -0.85
C LYS A 52 -9.51 -2.30 -0.41
N GLU A 53 -10.07 -2.10 0.79
CA GLU A 53 -10.20 -0.76 1.39
C GLU A 53 -8.80 -0.18 1.71
N PHE A 54 -7.84 -1.01 2.11
CA PHE A 54 -6.47 -0.58 2.35
C PHE A 54 -5.74 -0.14 1.07
N ILE A 55 -5.94 -0.83 -0.06
CA ILE A 55 -5.42 -0.39 -1.37
C ILE A 55 -5.97 1.00 -1.73
N ASP A 56 -7.28 1.19 -1.59
CA ASP A 56 -7.91 2.49 -1.84
C ASP A 56 -7.40 3.59 -0.90
N LEU A 57 -7.17 3.26 0.38
CA LEU A 57 -6.52 4.15 1.33
C LEU A 57 -5.12 4.56 0.84
N CYS A 58 -4.28 3.61 0.42
CA CYS A 58 -2.93 3.89 -0.09
C CYS A 58 -2.96 4.80 -1.32
N ILE A 59 -3.87 4.55 -2.27
CA ILE A 59 -4.02 5.41 -3.46
C ILE A 59 -4.44 6.84 -3.06
N LEU A 60 -5.37 6.99 -2.10
CA LEU A 60 -5.80 8.30 -1.60
C LEU A 60 -4.69 9.07 -0.89
N MET A 61 -3.83 8.37 -0.14
CA MET A 61 -2.67 8.97 0.51
C MET A 61 -1.58 9.40 -0.47
N GLY A 62 -1.62 8.89 -1.70
CA GLY A 62 -0.62 9.06 -2.74
C GLY A 62 0.19 7.78 -2.95
N CYS A 63 0.35 7.40 -4.21
CA CYS A 63 1.19 6.29 -4.66
C CYS A 63 1.88 6.66 -5.97
N ASP A 64 2.86 5.88 -6.40
CA ASP A 64 3.66 6.20 -7.58
C ASP A 64 2.96 5.90 -8.92
N TYR A 65 1.77 5.30 -8.89
CA TYR A 65 1.08 4.77 -10.07
C TYR A 65 -0.03 5.68 -10.63
N THR A 66 -0.43 6.72 -9.88
CA THR A 66 -1.48 7.67 -10.29
C THR A 66 -1.41 8.94 -9.44
N ASP A 67 -2.02 10.03 -9.90
CA ASP A 67 -2.13 11.27 -9.12
C ASP A 67 -2.97 11.08 -7.84
N SER A 68 -3.00 12.11 -6.98
CA SER A 68 -3.82 12.13 -5.77
C SER A 68 -4.71 13.38 -5.71
N ILE A 69 -5.78 13.33 -4.92
CA ILE A 69 -6.68 14.47 -4.76
C ILE A 69 -6.00 15.54 -3.89
N ARG A 70 -5.74 16.71 -4.49
CA ARG A 70 -5.08 17.82 -3.78
C ARG A 70 -5.85 18.20 -2.52
N GLY A 71 -5.15 18.30 -1.39
CA GLY A 71 -5.73 18.65 -0.09
C GLY A 71 -6.30 17.46 0.70
N ILE A 72 -6.30 16.25 0.13
CA ILE A 72 -6.59 15.01 0.85
C ILE A 72 -5.26 14.33 1.19
N GLY A 73 -4.83 14.46 2.45
CA GLY A 73 -3.63 13.78 2.99
C GLY A 73 -3.98 12.55 3.84
N PRO A 74 -3.01 11.98 4.58
CA PRO A 74 -3.19 10.74 5.34
C PRO A 74 -4.37 10.75 6.31
N LYS A 75 -4.48 11.79 7.14
CA LYS A 75 -5.57 11.92 8.11
C LYS A 75 -6.95 11.91 7.43
N LYS A 76 -7.09 12.70 6.36
CA LYS A 76 -8.37 12.82 5.65
C LYS A 76 -8.71 11.54 4.89
N SER A 77 -7.71 10.87 4.32
CA SER A 77 -7.87 9.59 3.63
C SER A 77 -8.43 8.51 4.56
N ILE A 78 -7.91 8.43 5.80
CA ILE A 78 -8.43 7.50 6.82
C ILE A 78 -9.89 7.82 7.21
N GLU A 79 -10.23 9.10 7.39
CA GLU A 79 -11.61 9.51 7.68
C GLU A 79 -12.59 9.13 6.55
N LEU A 80 -12.17 9.37 5.30
CA LEU A 80 -12.98 9.13 4.12
C LEU A 80 -13.15 7.63 3.85
N ILE A 81 -12.07 6.83 3.93
CA ILE A 81 -12.15 5.39 3.68
C ILE A 81 -12.99 4.68 4.75
N ARG A 82 -12.92 5.10 6.02
CA ARG A 82 -13.77 4.54 7.08
C ARG A 82 -15.26 4.83 6.88
N SER A 83 -15.58 6.00 6.33
CA SER A 83 -16.96 6.43 6.09
C SER A 83 -17.55 5.81 4.83
N HIS A 84 -16.77 5.72 3.75
CA HIS A 84 -17.28 5.45 2.40
C HIS A 84 -16.77 4.14 1.79
N ARG A 85 -15.72 3.54 2.38
CA ARG A 85 -15.13 2.22 2.05
C ARG A 85 -14.40 2.12 0.71
N ASN A 86 -14.70 2.92 -0.30
CA ASN A 86 -13.95 2.92 -1.56
C ASN A 86 -13.89 4.30 -2.21
N ILE A 87 -12.97 4.47 -3.15
CA ILE A 87 -12.72 5.75 -3.85
C ILE A 87 -13.97 6.22 -4.60
N GLU A 88 -14.72 5.33 -5.25
CA GLU A 88 -15.95 5.68 -5.99
C GLU A 88 -17.00 6.32 -5.07
N ALA A 89 -17.25 5.72 -3.92
CA ALA A 89 -18.18 6.24 -2.93
C ALA A 89 -17.68 7.57 -2.34
N ILE A 90 -16.36 7.73 -2.14
CA ILE A 90 -15.76 9.00 -1.72
C ILE A 90 -16.03 10.08 -2.76
N LEU A 91 -15.75 9.82 -4.04
CA LEU A 91 -15.98 10.76 -5.13
C LEU A 91 -17.45 11.18 -5.27
N ASN A 92 -18.40 10.34 -4.85
CA ASN A 92 -19.82 10.67 -4.84
C ASN A 92 -20.25 11.53 -3.64
N ASN A 93 -19.45 11.62 -2.58
CA ASN A 93 -19.82 12.26 -1.31
C ASN A 93 -18.90 13.42 -0.89
N ILE A 94 -17.77 13.64 -1.55
CA ILE A 94 -16.89 14.78 -1.27
C ILE A 94 -17.35 16.05 -1.99
N ASP A 95 -16.99 17.19 -1.39
CA ASP A 95 -17.05 18.50 -2.02
C ASP A 95 -15.96 18.59 -3.10
N LYS A 96 -16.36 18.50 -4.36
CA LYS A 96 -15.46 18.51 -5.54
C LYS A 96 -14.92 19.91 -5.86
N ASP A 97 -15.58 20.97 -5.40
CA ASP A 97 -15.06 22.33 -5.57
C ASP A 97 -13.88 22.55 -4.63
N LYS A 98 -13.96 21.99 -3.42
CA LYS A 98 -12.86 22.04 -2.44
C LYS A 98 -11.77 21.00 -2.70
N TYR A 99 -12.15 19.80 -3.12
CA TYR A 99 -11.23 18.67 -3.36
C TYR A 99 -11.42 18.13 -4.79
N PRO A 100 -11.03 18.91 -5.82
CA PRO A 100 -11.18 18.49 -7.20
C PRO A 100 -10.28 17.27 -7.47
N PRO A 101 -10.85 16.15 -7.94
CA PRO A 101 -10.05 15.01 -8.39
C PRO A 101 -9.17 15.39 -9.59
N PRO A 102 -8.03 14.72 -9.79
CA PRO A 102 -7.21 14.91 -10.99
C PRO A 102 -8.01 14.69 -12.28
N GLU A 103 -7.65 15.43 -13.34
CA GLU A 103 -8.25 15.22 -14.66
C GLU A 103 -7.87 13.82 -15.19
N ASN A 104 -8.86 13.07 -15.69
CA ASN A 104 -8.66 11.68 -16.16
C ASN A 104 -7.99 10.76 -15.12
N TRP A 105 -8.30 10.95 -13.83
CA TRP A 105 -7.66 10.21 -12.73
C TRP A 105 -7.83 8.68 -12.85
N ASN A 106 -6.73 7.98 -13.19
CA ASN A 106 -6.72 6.53 -13.41
C ASN A 106 -6.45 5.73 -12.12
N PHE A 107 -7.21 6.00 -11.06
CA PHE A 107 -7.09 5.26 -9.80
C PHE A 107 -7.48 3.78 -9.95
N THR A 108 -8.37 3.45 -10.89
CA THR A 108 -8.78 2.07 -11.18
C THR A 108 -7.64 1.26 -11.77
N GLY A 109 -6.79 1.85 -12.63
CA GLY A 109 -5.56 1.24 -13.13
C GLY A 109 -4.57 0.94 -12.00
N ALA A 110 -4.31 1.92 -11.13
CA ALA A 110 -3.44 1.73 -9.96
C ALA A 110 -3.98 0.63 -9.01
N ARG A 111 -5.30 0.63 -8.74
CA ARG A 111 -5.94 -0.44 -7.95
C ARG A 111 -5.75 -1.81 -8.60
N GLY A 112 -5.96 -1.91 -9.91
CA GLY A 112 -5.76 -3.15 -10.66
C GLY A 112 -4.34 -3.69 -10.55
N LEU A 113 -3.35 -2.79 -10.62
CA LEU A 113 -1.93 -3.11 -10.45
C LEU A 113 -1.62 -3.67 -9.06
N PHE A 114 -2.18 -3.09 -7.99
CA PHE A 114 -2.02 -3.63 -6.63
C PHE A 114 -2.80 -4.93 -6.39
N GLU A 115 -3.98 -5.08 -6.99
CA GLU A 115 -4.81 -6.27 -6.80
C GLU A 115 -4.28 -7.49 -7.56
N LYS A 116 -3.70 -7.26 -8.74
CA LYS A 116 -3.19 -8.29 -9.66
C LYS A 116 -1.86 -7.83 -10.26
N PRO A 117 -0.79 -7.72 -9.45
CA PRO A 117 0.53 -7.43 -9.97
C PRO A 117 1.00 -8.55 -10.88
N ASP A 118 1.78 -8.20 -11.89
CA ASP A 118 2.50 -9.19 -12.67
C ASP A 118 3.66 -9.73 -11.81
N ILE A 119 3.56 -10.98 -11.39
CA ILE A 119 4.52 -11.63 -10.49
C ILE A 119 4.98 -12.95 -11.09
N THR A 120 6.23 -13.31 -10.79
CA THR A 120 6.73 -14.65 -11.10
C THR A 120 6.01 -15.68 -10.24
N ASP A 121 5.65 -16.82 -10.83
CA ASP A 121 5.08 -17.95 -10.08
C ASP A 121 6.10 -18.41 -9.03
N PRO A 122 5.79 -18.26 -7.71
CA PRO A 122 6.71 -18.63 -6.67
C PRO A 122 7.15 -20.08 -6.79
N GLU A 123 6.28 -21.00 -7.21
CA GLU A 123 6.58 -22.44 -7.29
C GLU A 123 7.74 -22.74 -8.24
N THR A 124 7.93 -21.93 -9.27
CA THR A 124 9.03 -22.07 -10.23
C THR A 124 10.40 -21.63 -9.67
N ILE A 125 10.42 -20.91 -8.54
CA ILE A 125 11.65 -20.37 -7.94
C ILE A 125 12.30 -21.40 -7.00
N GLU A 126 13.51 -21.85 -7.34
CA GLU A 126 14.37 -22.65 -6.46
C GLU A 126 15.46 -21.75 -5.84
N LEU A 127 15.44 -21.59 -4.52
CA LEU A 127 16.45 -20.81 -3.79
C LEU A 127 17.61 -21.73 -3.38
N LYS A 128 18.82 -21.43 -3.85
CA LYS A 128 20.06 -22.13 -3.49
C LYS A 128 21.09 -21.12 -3.01
N TRP A 129 21.70 -21.39 -1.86
CA TRP A 129 22.86 -20.66 -1.36
C TRP A 129 24.06 -21.58 -1.48
N GLY A 130 24.97 -21.24 -2.40
CA GLY A 130 26.26 -21.92 -2.55
C GLY A 130 27.31 -21.29 -1.62
N GLU A 131 28.43 -21.99 -1.48
CA GLU A 131 29.66 -21.46 -0.88
C GLU A 131 30.38 -20.48 -1.82
#